data_AF-A0A167CPJ4-F1
#
_entry.id   AF-A0A167CPJ4-F1
#
_cell.length_a   1.000
_cell.length_b   1.000
_cell.length_c   1.000
_cell.angle_alpha   90.00
_cell.angle_beta   90.00
_cell.angle_gamma   90.00
#
_symmetry.space_group_name_H-M   'P 1'
#
loop_
_entity.id
_entity.type
_entity.pdbx_description
1 polymer ?
#
loop_
_entity_poly.entity_id
_entity_poly.type
_entity_poly.pdbx_seq_one_letter_code
_entity_poly.pdbx_strand_id
1 'polypeptide(L)'
;MASIMRSSILRQAAMSRSAFAQPATRNAVLRAAALHTTSKRPAFLPPGPQVIHGSVNDPAPVPHANAAHGSYHWAFERLLAASLVPLSIAPFASGSLNPTLDAVLCSALLLHSHMGFQSVVIDYIPKRTYAGLHKIFMWALNIATVAVGVSLYEFETNDVGVTEAIKRIWKASS
;
A
#
# COMPACT_ATOMS: atom_id res chain seq x y z
N MET A 1 -71.41 -76.62 -21.33
CA MET A 1 -70.88 -77.80 -20.62
C MET A 1 -69.86 -77.33 -19.61
N ALA A 2 -70.01 -77.78 -18.37
CA ALA A 2 -69.23 -77.37 -17.21
C ALA A 2 -67.85 -78.04 -17.15
N SER A 3 -66.89 -77.37 -16.50
CA SER A 3 -65.73 -77.91 -15.75
C SER A 3 -64.87 -76.69 -15.35
N ILE A 4 -64.81 -76.15 -14.12
CA ILE A 4 -64.58 -76.66 -12.76
C ILE A 4 -63.14 -77.18 -12.53
N MET A 5 -62.44 -76.47 -11.63
CA MET A 5 -61.32 -76.92 -10.76
C MET A 5 -59.95 -77.18 -11.42
N ARG A 6 -58.80 -77.01 -10.76
CA ARG A 6 -58.46 -76.68 -9.36
C ARG A 6 -57.03 -76.13 -9.30
N SER A 7 -56.69 -75.73 -8.09
CA SER A 7 -55.57 -74.96 -7.56
C SER A 7 -54.21 -75.66 -7.42
N SER A 8 -53.20 -74.78 -7.23
CA SER A 8 -52.04 -74.86 -6.32
C SER A 8 -50.93 -75.89 -6.58
N ILE A 9 -49.73 -75.39 -6.93
CA ILE A 9 -48.47 -75.82 -6.30
C ILE A 9 -47.56 -74.61 -6.10
N LEU A 10 -47.34 -74.26 -4.83
CA LEU A 10 -46.19 -73.52 -4.33
C LEU A 10 -44.96 -74.45 -4.38
N ARG A 11 -43.86 -74.01 -5.01
CA ARG A 11 -42.52 -74.45 -4.60
C ARG A 11 -41.47 -73.41 -4.95
N GLN A 12 -40.79 -72.94 -3.91
CA GLN A 12 -39.60 -72.09 -3.92
C GLN A 12 -38.48 -72.65 -4.79
N ALA A 13 -37.77 -71.75 -5.49
CA ALA A 13 -36.32 -71.85 -5.62
C ALA A 13 -35.71 -70.48 -5.98
N ALA A 14 -34.85 -70.01 -5.08
CA ALA A 14 -33.72 -69.10 -5.30
C ALA A 14 -33.97 -67.82 -6.13
N MET A 15 -34.45 -66.76 -5.47
CA MET A 15 -34.02 -65.42 -5.87
C MET A 15 -32.51 -65.34 -5.65
N SER A 16 -31.75 -65.23 -6.74
CA SER A 16 -30.37 -64.79 -6.67
C SER A 16 -30.38 -63.42 -6.01
N ARG A 17 -29.93 -63.37 -4.76
CA ARG A 17 -29.50 -62.11 -4.17
C ARG A 17 -28.26 -61.73 -4.95
N SER A 18 -28.45 -60.97 -6.02
CA SER A 18 -27.37 -60.15 -6.55
C SER A 18 -26.95 -59.24 -5.41
N ALA A 19 -25.90 -59.64 -4.70
CA ALA A 19 -25.16 -58.76 -3.83
C ALA A 19 -24.37 -57.80 -4.74
N PHE A 20 -25.07 -56.89 -5.40
CA PHE A 20 -24.49 -55.60 -5.71
C PHE A 20 -24.24 -54.94 -4.36
N ALA A 21 -23.07 -55.22 -3.79
CA ALA A 21 -22.48 -54.40 -2.75
C ALA A 21 -22.49 -52.98 -3.29
N GLN A 22 -23.40 -52.14 -2.79
CA GLN A 22 -23.27 -50.71 -2.98
C GLN A 22 -21.93 -50.34 -2.35
N PRO A 23 -20.95 -49.81 -3.11
CA PRO A 23 -19.89 -49.08 -2.44
C PRO A 23 -20.61 -47.92 -1.77
N ALA A 24 -20.66 -47.95 -0.45
CA ALA A 24 -21.03 -46.81 0.36
C ALA A 24 -19.92 -45.76 0.26
N THR A 25 -19.65 -45.26 -0.95
CA THR A 25 -18.99 -43.97 -1.16
C THR A 25 -20.07 -42.88 -1.07
N ARG A 26 -20.87 -42.96 0.01
CA ARG A 26 -21.72 -41.87 0.44
C ARG A 26 -20.79 -40.76 0.91
N ASN A 27 -20.91 -39.66 0.19
CA ASN A 27 -20.35 -38.36 0.51
C ASN A 27 -18.83 -38.34 0.40
N ALA A 28 -18.39 -37.95 -0.79
CA ALA A 28 -17.27 -37.05 -0.95
C ALA A 28 -17.36 -35.95 0.12
N VAL A 29 -16.75 -36.20 1.28
CA VAL A 29 -16.25 -35.14 2.14
C VAL A 29 -14.96 -34.66 1.47
N LEU A 30 -15.11 -34.13 0.26
CA LEU A 30 -14.44 -32.87 -0.04
C LEU A 30 -15.08 -31.90 0.94
N ARG A 31 -14.60 -31.94 2.21
CA ARG A 31 -14.54 -30.74 3.02
C ARG A 31 -13.80 -29.80 2.10
N ALA A 32 -14.56 -28.94 1.41
CA ALA A 32 -14.02 -27.75 0.80
C ALA A 32 -13.13 -27.18 1.89
N ALA A 33 -11.82 -27.28 1.70
CA ALA A 33 -10.89 -26.66 2.60
C ALA A 33 -11.32 -25.20 2.55
N ALA A 34 -11.91 -24.73 3.64
CA ALA A 34 -12.17 -23.32 3.85
C ALA A 34 -10.78 -22.67 3.78
N LEU A 35 -10.37 -22.23 2.59
CA LEU A 35 -9.23 -21.36 2.35
C LEU A 35 -9.58 -19.97 2.90
N HIS A 36 -9.93 -19.93 4.17
CA HIS A 36 -10.18 -18.71 4.93
C HIS A 36 -8.98 -18.49 5.84
N THR A 37 -7.81 -18.28 5.23
CA THR A 37 -6.65 -17.66 5.90
C THR A 37 -6.67 -16.15 5.68
N THR A 38 -7.84 -15.50 5.76
CA THR A 38 -7.85 -14.04 5.97
C THR A 38 -7.54 -13.80 7.43
N SER A 39 -6.25 -13.78 7.76
CA SER A 39 -5.80 -13.23 9.02
C SER A 39 -6.33 -11.79 9.06
N LYS A 40 -7.23 -11.51 10.01
CA LYS A 40 -7.76 -10.16 10.25
C LYS A 40 -6.58 -9.31 10.73
N ARG A 41 -5.76 -8.83 9.80
CA ARG A 41 -4.79 -7.78 10.11
C ARG A 41 -5.62 -6.56 10.55
N PRO A 42 -5.39 -6.00 11.73
CA PRO A 42 -6.00 -4.74 12.09
C PRO A 42 -5.47 -3.71 11.08
N ALA A 43 -6.32 -3.35 10.11
CA ALA A 43 -6.01 -2.24 9.22
C ALA A 43 -5.94 -0.99 10.09
N PHE A 44 -4.85 -0.21 9.97
CA PHE A 44 -4.66 1.04 10.72
C PHE A 44 -5.86 1.98 10.58
N LEU A 45 -6.54 1.93 9.42
CA LEU A 45 -7.84 2.55 9.18
C LEU A 45 -8.84 1.46 8.73
N PRO A 46 -10.07 1.41 9.28
CA PRO A 46 -11.07 0.45 8.83
C PRO A 46 -11.41 0.68 7.35
N PRO A 47 -11.69 -0.39 6.58
CA PRO A 47 -12.10 -0.26 5.19
C PRO A 47 -13.40 0.55 5.12
N GLY A 48 -13.41 1.57 4.27
CA GLY A 48 -14.62 2.36 4.04
C GLY A 48 -15.72 1.56 3.33
N PRO A 49 -16.92 2.15 3.15
CA PRO A 49 -18.02 1.51 2.44
C PRO A 49 -17.60 1.03 1.05
N GLN A 50 -17.88 -0.24 0.74
CA GLN A 50 -17.68 -0.83 -0.58
C GLN A 50 -18.92 -0.55 -1.42
N VAL A 51 -18.92 0.58 -2.11
CA VAL A 51 -20.01 1.00 -3.00
C VAL A 51 -19.53 0.88 -4.44
N ILE A 52 -20.27 0.16 -5.27
CA ILE A 52 -20.05 0.11 -6.71
C ILE A 52 -20.70 1.36 -7.30
N HIS A 53 -19.90 2.18 -7.97
CA HIS A 53 -20.39 3.32 -8.73
C HIS A 53 -20.49 2.90 -10.20
N GLY A 54 -21.72 2.89 -10.75
CA GLY A 54 -22.01 2.45 -12.13
C GLY A 54 -22.52 1.01 -12.24
N SER A 55 -22.83 0.61 -13.46
CA SER A 55 -23.24 -0.74 -13.87
C SER A 55 -22.04 -1.60 -14.30
N VAL A 56 -22.27 -2.91 -14.45
CA VAL A 56 -21.24 -3.86 -14.96
C VAL A 56 -20.74 -3.48 -16.35
N ASN A 57 -21.54 -2.75 -17.14
CA ASN A 57 -21.22 -2.36 -18.50
C ASN A 57 -20.75 -0.89 -18.61
N ASP A 58 -20.69 -0.16 -17.50
CA ASP A 58 -20.24 1.23 -17.52
C ASP A 58 -18.70 1.26 -17.55
N PRO A 59 -18.08 1.98 -18.50
CA PRO A 59 -16.62 2.09 -18.52
C PRO A 59 -16.12 2.82 -17.27
N ALA A 60 -14.99 2.38 -16.72
CA ALA A 60 -14.34 3.07 -15.62
C ALA A 60 -14.03 4.52 -16.05
N PRO A 61 -14.31 5.53 -15.19
CA PRO A 61 -14.04 6.91 -15.55
C PRO A 61 -12.53 7.12 -15.70
N VAL A 62 -12.11 7.57 -16.88
CA VAL A 62 -10.71 7.92 -17.15
C VAL A 62 -10.49 9.36 -16.67
N PRO A 63 -9.61 9.59 -15.69
CA PRO A 63 -9.30 10.96 -15.26
C PRO A 63 -8.62 11.73 -16.39
N HIS A 64 -8.87 13.04 -16.46
CA HIS A 64 -8.19 13.90 -17.42
C HIS A 64 -6.67 13.89 -17.19
N ALA A 65 -5.89 13.74 -18.26
CA ALA A 65 -4.44 13.74 -18.16
C ALA A 65 -3.92 15.08 -17.61
N ASN A 66 -3.02 15.02 -16.64
CA ASN A 66 -2.34 16.20 -16.12
C ASN A 66 -0.85 15.88 -15.92
N ALA A 67 0.00 16.40 -16.81
CA ALA A 67 1.45 16.15 -16.78
C ALA A 67 2.10 16.63 -15.48
N ALA A 68 1.59 17.72 -14.87
CA ALA A 68 2.10 18.26 -13.62
C ALA A 68 1.92 17.30 -12.44
N HIS A 69 0.88 16.46 -12.46
CA HIS A 69 0.63 15.43 -11.43
C HIS A 69 1.17 14.04 -11.82
N GLY A 70 1.77 13.92 -13.01
CA GLY A 70 2.27 12.67 -13.56
C GLY A 70 3.75 12.77 -13.91
N SER A 71 4.05 12.90 -15.19
CA SER A 71 5.41 12.82 -15.73
C SER A 71 6.35 13.90 -15.19
N TYR A 72 5.89 15.15 -15.04
CA TYR A 72 6.75 16.23 -14.52
C TYR A 72 7.08 16.04 -13.05
N HIS A 73 6.09 15.67 -12.24
CA HIS A 73 6.31 15.36 -10.83
C HIS A 73 7.33 14.22 -10.66
N TRP A 74 7.13 13.13 -11.40
CA TRP A 74 8.06 11.99 -11.37
C TRP A 74 9.47 12.39 -11.79
N ALA A 75 9.61 13.11 -12.91
CA ALA A 75 10.92 13.53 -13.42
C ALA A 75 11.64 14.44 -12.43
N PHE A 76 10.93 15.40 -11.83
CA PHE A 76 11.47 16.31 -10.82
C PHE A 76 11.95 15.56 -9.57
N GLU A 77 11.16 14.62 -9.05
CA GLU A 77 11.57 13.80 -7.91
C GLU A 77 12.83 12.98 -8.20
N ARG A 78 12.92 12.36 -9.38
CA ARG A 78 14.09 11.56 -9.77
C ARG A 78 15.33 12.44 -9.92
N LEU A 79 15.18 13.63 -10.51
CA LEU A 79 16.28 14.59 -10.65
C LEU A 79 16.78 15.05 -9.29
N LEU A 80 15.86 15.42 -8.37
CA LEU A 80 16.23 15.81 -7.02
C LEU A 80 16.95 14.68 -6.27
N ALA A 81 16.42 13.46 -6.31
CA ALA A 81 17.05 12.30 -5.68
C ALA A 81 18.43 12.00 -6.27
N ALA A 82 18.58 12.06 -7.60
CA ALA A 82 19.87 11.86 -8.26
C ALA A 82 20.88 12.96 -7.91
N SER A 83 20.42 14.22 -7.80
CA SER A 83 21.28 15.36 -7.42
C SER A 83 21.78 15.28 -5.98
N LEU A 84 21.01 14.67 -5.07
CA LEU A 84 21.41 14.49 -3.68
C LEU A 84 22.63 13.58 -3.52
N VAL A 85 22.86 12.64 -4.44
CA VAL A 85 24.01 11.73 -4.39
C VAL A 85 25.34 12.51 -4.41
N PRO A 86 25.68 13.30 -5.46
CA PRO A 86 26.90 14.10 -5.44
C PRO A 86 26.87 15.21 -4.38
N LEU A 87 25.72 15.84 -4.11
CA LEU A 87 25.63 16.89 -3.09
C LEU A 87 25.95 16.37 -1.68
N SER A 88 25.60 15.13 -1.35
CA SER A 88 25.95 14.52 -0.06
C SER A 88 27.43 14.19 0.08
N ILE A 89 28.14 14.01 -1.04
CA ILE A 89 29.58 13.69 -1.07
C ILE A 89 30.42 14.98 -1.07
N ALA A 90 29.93 16.05 -1.68
CA ALA A 90 30.69 17.28 -1.90
C ALA A 90 31.27 17.94 -0.61
N PRO A 91 30.60 17.94 0.56
CA PRO A 91 31.18 18.44 1.80
C PRO A 91 32.46 17.70 2.22
N PHE A 92 32.58 16.40 1.89
CA PHE A 92 33.76 15.60 2.21
C PHE A 92 34.93 15.86 1.26
N ALA A 93 34.63 16.18 -0.01
CA ALA A 93 35.65 16.40 -1.04
C ALA A 93 36.20 17.84 -1.06
N SER A 94 35.41 18.83 -0.64
CA SER A 94 35.77 20.25 -0.76
C SER A 94 36.80 20.73 0.29
N GLY A 95 37.03 19.97 1.37
CA GLY A 95 38.01 20.29 2.42
C GLY A 95 37.76 21.59 3.21
N SER A 96 36.77 22.39 2.79
CA SER A 96 36.37 23.66 3.38
C SER A 96 34.85 23.81 3.26
N LEU A 97 34.23 24.41 4.27
CA LEU A 97 32.79 24.62 4.30
C LEU A 97 32.44 25.75 3.32
N ASN A 98 31.49 25.50 2.44
CA ASN A 98 30.94 26.51 1.56
C ASN A 98 29.46 26.72 1.93
N PRO A 99 29.08 27.89 2.51
CA PRO A 99 27.70 28.16 2.92
C PRO A 99 26.69 28.05 1.78
N THR A 100 27.10 28.38 0.54
CA THR A 100 26.21 28.22 -0.62
C THR A 100 25.97 26.74 -0.94
N LEU A 101 27.01 25.91 -0.85
CA LEU A 101 26.88 24.47 -1.05
C LEU A 101 26.01 23.85 0.04
N ASP A 102 26.21 24.25 1.30
CA ASP A 102 25.42 23.77 2.44
C ASP A 102 23.94 24.14 2.28
N ALA A 103 23.64 25.41 1.94
CA ALA A 103 22.28 25.86 1.64
C ALA A 103 21.64 25.09 0.48
N VAL A 104 22.39 24.79 -0.59
CA VAL A 104 21.89 23.99 -1.73
C VAL A 104 21.60 22.55 -1.31
N LEU A 105 22.51 21.91 -0.55
CA LEU A 105 22.31 20.56 -0.02
C LEU A 105 21.07 20.50 0.87
N CYS A 106 20.95 21.44 1.82
CA CYS A 106 19.83 21.52 2.75
C CYS A 106 18.50 21.80 2.05
N SER A 107 18.48 22.69 1.05
CA SER A 107 17.29 22.97 0.25
C SER A 107 16.85 21.76 -0.57
N ALA A 108 17.78 21.09 -1.24
CA ALA A 108 17.50 19.88 -2.01
C ALA A 108 16.96 18.77 -1.11
N LEU A 109 17.54 18.60 0.09
CA LEU A 109 17.09 17.63 1.07
C LEU A 109 15.68 17.94 1.56
N LEU A 110 15.40 19.20 1.91
CA LEU A 110 14.07 19.64 2.36
C LEU A 110 13.00 19.37 1.30
N LEU A 111 13.26 19.72 0.04
CA LEU A 111 12.33 19.49 -1.06
C LEU A 111 12.10 17.99 -1.31
N HIS A 112 13.17 17.19 -1.30
CA HIS A 112 13.07 15.75 -1.45
C HIS A 112 12.24 15.12 -0.32
N SER A 113 12.49 15.52 0.93
CA SER A 113 11.73 15.06 2.10
C SER A 113 10.26 15.49 2.04
N HIS A 114 9.95 16.72 1.60
CA HIS A 114 8.57 17.19 1.46
C HIS A 114 7.77 16.30 0.51
N MET A 115 8.29 16.01 -0.69
CA MET A 115 7.61 15.15 -1.67
C MET A 115 7.50 13.69 -1.19
N GLY A 116 8.55 13.19 -0.53
CA GLY A 116 8.54 11.86 0.09
C GLY A 116 7.43 11.73 1.14
N PHE A 117 7.32 12.69 2.06
CA PHE A 117 6.25 12.70 3.05
C PHE A 117 4.87 12.95 2.45
N GLN A 118 4.77 13.75 1.39
CA GLN A 118 3.52 13.92 0.66
C GLN A 118 3.03 12.59 0.09
N SER A 119 3.94 11.77 -0.48
CA SER A 119 3.62 10.43 -0.96
C SER A 119 3.13 9.51 0.16
N VAL A 120 3.80 9.53 1.32
CA VAL A 120 3.36 8.79 2.52
C VAL A 120 1.93 9.19 2.93
N VAL A 121 1.62 10.49 2.97
CA VAL A 121 0.27 10.97 3.32
C VAL A 121 -0.77 10.51 2.30
N ILE A 122 -0.46 10.57 1.00
CA ILE A 122 -1.36 10.14 -0.08
C ILE A 122 -1.66 8.64 0.00
N ASP A 123 -0.64 7.82 0.24
CA ASP A 123 -0.76 6.35 0.24
C ASP A 123 -1.47 5.83 1.49
N TYR A 124 -1.20 6.40 2.66
CA TYR A 124 -1.70 5.87 3.93
C TYR A 124 -2.92 6.60 4.48
N ILE A 125 -3.22 7.82 4.02
CA ILE A 125 -4.38 8.60 4.46
C ILE A 125 -5.25 8.90 3.23
N PRO A 126 -6.13 7.96 2.82
CA PRO A 126 -6.88 8.08 1.58
C PRO A 126 -7.89 9.22 1.64
N LYS A 127 -7.77 10.16 0.69
CA LYS A 127 -8.65 11.34 0.55
C LYS A 127 -10.13 10.99 0.38
N ARG A 128 -10.44 9.86 -0.26
CA ARG A 128 -11.83 9.44 -0.54
C ARG A 128 -12.63 9.12 0.72
N THR A 129 -11.99 8.50 1.73
CA THR A 129 -12.66 8.06 2.96
C THR A 129 -12.35 8.96 4.14
N TYR A 130 -11.14 9.53 4.21
CA TYR A 130 -10.68 10.38 5.32
C TYR A 130 -10.24 11.77 4.84
N ALA A 131 -11.10 12.45 4.08
CA ALA A 131 -10.79 13.76 3.48
C ALA A 131 -10.34 14.83 4.51
N GLY A 132 -10.98 14.86 5.69
CA GLY A 132 -10.61 15.80 6.76
C GLY A 132 -9.22 15.53 7.32
N LEU A 133 -8.93 14.27 7.68
CA LEU A 133 -7.63 13.85 8.18
C LEU A 133 -6.53 14.10 7.14
N HIS A 134 -6.77 13.71 5.89
CA HIS A 134 -5.87 13.97 4.77
C HIS A 134 -5.53 15.45 4.65
N LYS A 135 -6.54 16.35 4.70
CA LYS A 135 -6.34 17.80 4.64
C LYS A 135 -5.49 18.32 5.81
N ILE A 136 -5.72 17.82 7.02
CA ILE A 136 -4.94 18.19 8.21
C ILE A 136 -3.47 17.81 8.02
N PHE A 137 -3.18 16.58 7.62
CA PHE A 137 -1.80 16.12 7.42
C PHE A 137 -1.08 16.84 6.28
N MET A 138 -1.78 17.15 5.18
CA MET A 138 -1.22 17.96 4.11
C MET A 138 -0.85 19.37 4.58
N TRP A 139 -1.71 20.01 5.39
CA TRP A 139 -1.41 21.33 5.96
C TRP A 139 -0.27 21.27 6.99
N ALA A 140 -0.27 20.25 7.84
CA ALA A 140 0.80 20.03 8.81
C ALA A 140 2.15 19.86 8.10
N LEU A 141 2.19 19.09 7.01
CA LEU A 141 3.39 18.93 6.19
C LEU A 141 3.85 20.26 5.59
N ASN A 142 2.93 21.06 5.02
CA ASN A 142 3.28 22.37 4.46
C ASN A 142 3.86 23.31 5.52
N ILE A 143 3.23 23.38 6.71
CA ILE A 143 3.70 24.21 7.83
C ILE A 143 5.08 23.73 8.30
N ALA A 144 5.26 22.41 8.46
CA ALA A 144 6.54 21.84 8.86
C ALA A 144 7.65 22.15 7.85
N THR A 145 7.36 22.06 6.54
CA THR A 145 8.33 22.41 5.50
C THR A 145 8.72 23.87 5.53
N VAL A 146 7.75 24.78 5.70
CA VAL A 146 8.05 26.22 5.84
C VAL A 146 8.86 26.48 7.12
N ALA A 147 8.46 25.89 8.24
CA ALA A 147 9.17 26.05 9.51
C ALA A 147 10.62 25.56 9.40
N VAL A 148 10.85 24.37 8.83
CA VAL A 148 12.21 23.85 8.59
C VAL A 148 12.98 24.74 7.62
N GLY A 149 12.34 25.24 6.56
CA GLY A 149 12.98 26.16 5.61
C GLY A 149 13.45 27.45 6.28
N VAL A 150 12.63 28.05 7.14
CA VAL A 150 13.01 29.23 7.94
C VAL A 150 14.13 28.89 8.91
N SER A 151 14.03 27.77 9.63
CA SER A 151 15.08 27.33 10.55
C SER A 151 16.41 27.09 9.84
N LEU A 152 16.41 26.49 8.66
CA LEU A 152 17.62 26.28 7.85
C LEU A 152 18.19 27.63 7.39
N TYR A 153 17.35 28.56 6.94
CA TYR A 153 17.80 29.91 6.57
C TYR A 153 18.48 30.62 7.74
N GLU A 154 17.86 30.62 8.92
CA GLU A 154 18.44 31.19 10.14
C GLU A 154 19.75 30.48 10.54
N PHE A 155 19.80 29.16 10.42
CA PHE A 155 20.98 28.36 10.78
C PHE A 155 22.18 28.59 9.85
N GLU A 156 21.93 28.83 8.56
CA GLU A 156 22.96 29.14 7.57
C GLU A 156 23.42 30.61 7.62
N THR A 157 22.54 31.54 8.02
CA THR A 157 22.84 32.98 8.01
C THR A 157 23.34 33.52 9.35
N ASN A 158 22.82 33.01 10.46
CA ASN A 158 23.10 33.50 11.81
C ASN A 158 23.84 32.48 12.70
N ASP A 159 24.04 31.25 12.23
CA ASP A 159 24.78 30.20 12.94
C ASP A 159 25.88 29.60 12.04
N VAL A 160 26.42 28.43 12.41
CA VAL A 160 27.60 27.81 11.80
C VAL A 160 27.32 27.04 10.51
N GLY A 161 26.06 26.83 10.14
CA GLY A 161 25.63 25.97 9.03
C GLY A 161 25.53 24.49 9.38
N VAL A 162 24.73 23.75 8.61
CA VAL A 162 24.35 22.35 8.89
C VAL A 162 25.55 21.40 8.84
N THR A 163 26.39 21.49 7.80
CA THR A 163 27.54 20.59 7.64
C THR A 163 28.57 20.75 8.75
N GLU A 164 28.84 21.99 9.19
CA GLU A 164 29.75 22.25 10.31
C GLU A 164 29.14 21.84 11.65
N ALA A 165 27.84 22.07 11.85
CA ALA A 165 27.15 21.58 13.03
C ALA A 165 27.23 20.06 13.16
N ILE A 166 26.97 19.31 12.08
CA ILE A 166 27.12 17.85 12.05
C ILE A 166 28.56 17.45 12.40
N LYS A 167 29.55 18.13 11.83
CA LYS A 167 30.97 17.88 12.11
C LYS A 167 31.33 18.13 13.58
N ARG A 168 30.76 19.16 14.21
CA ARG A 168 30.96 19.45 15.64
C ARG A 168 30.28 18.41 16.53
N ILE A 169 29.04 18.04 16.21
CA ILE A 169 28.31 16.98 16.92
C ILE A 169 29.09 15.66 16.86
N TRP A 170 29.65 15.31 15.70
CA TRP A 170 30.44 14.09 15.55
C TRP A 170 31.70 14.06 16.41
N LYS A 171 32.30 15.21 16.68
CA LYS A 171 33.51 15.35 17.51
C LYS A 171 33.20 15.63 18.98
N ALA A 172 31.95 15.86 19.32
CA ALA A 172 31.55 16.09 20.70
C ALA A 172 31.77 14.78 21.48
N SER A 173 32.83 14.75 22.30
CA SER A 173 32.94 13.74 23.36
C SER A 173 31.85 14.02 24.39
N SER A 174 31.12 12.98 24.77
CA SER A 174 30.37 12.96 26.03
C SER A 174 31.28 13.27 27.22
#